data_AF-A0A6J4ILG1-F1
#
_entry.id   AF-A0A6J4ILG1-F1
#
_cell.length_a   1.000
_cell.length_b   1.000
_cell.length_c   1.000
_cell.angle_alpha   90.00
_cell.angle_beta   90.00
_cell.angle_gamma   90.00
#
_symmetry.space_group_name_H-M   'P 1'
#
loop_
_entity.id
_entity.type
_entity.pdbx_description
1 polymer ?
#
loop_
_entity_poly.entity_id
_entity_poly.type
_entity_poly.pdbx_seq_one_letter_code
_entity_poly.pdbx_strand_id
1 'polypeptide(L)'
;EYLRGVTGDSFTAKDFRTWGGTVVAAEVLAGVGPAGTKKEQEANVLLAVDTAAHALGNTRAVARSCYVHPGVADAYRAGELDEAWRRARGRPRFSRPEAAVLSVVESSDRSLPAGGDGDACEAV
;
A
#
# COMPACT_ATOMS: atom_id res chain seq x y z
N GLU A 1 15.72 15.72 12.28
CA GLU A 1 15.97 15.34 13.68
C GLU A 1 14.70 15.06 14.48
N TYR A 2 13.63 15.84 14.30
CA TYR A 2 12.34 15.66 15.02
C TYR A 2 11.68 14.28 14.87
N LEU A 3 11.76 13.63 13.70
CA LEU A 3 11.11 12.34 13.45
C LEU A 3 11.77 11.14 14.18
N ARG A 4 13.10 11.14 14.35
CA ARG A 4 13.81 10.04 15.03
C ARG A 4 13.50 9.97 16.53
N GLY A 5 13.12 11.10 17.14
CA GLY A 5 12.84 11.17 18.58
C GLY A 5 11.47 10.60 18.98
N VAL A 6 10.55 10.41 18.03
CA VAL A 6 9.17 10.01 18.32
C VAL A 6 8.86 8.58 17.87
N THR A 7 9.62 8.04 16.91
CA THR A 7 9.26 6.77 16.23
C THR A 7 9.95 5.52 16.77
N GLY A 8 10.98 5.63 17.60
CA GLY A 8 11.63 4.49 18.30
C GLY A 8 12.43 3.52 17.40
N ASP A 9 12.00 3.34 16.16
CA ASP A 9 12.69 2.65 15.07
C ASP A 9 12.87 3.60 13.87
N SER A 10 13.72 3.19 12.93
CA SER A 10 14.19 3.94 11.76
C SER A 10 13.09 4.21 10.71
N PHE A 11 12.05 4.94 11.10
CA PHE A 11 11.08 5.55 10.20
C PHE A 11 11.70 6.79 9.56
N THR A 12 11.77 6.80 8.23
CA THR A 12 12.28 7.92 7.45
C THR A 12 11.13 8.70 6.81
N ALA A 13 11.39 9.94 6.38
CA ALA A 13 10.41 10.76 5.65
C ALA A 13 9.94 10.14 4.32
N LYS A 14 10.50 8.99 3.92
CA LYS A 14 10.12 8.16 2.77
C LYS A 14 8.88 7.32 3.08
N ASP A 15 8.75 6.83 4.32
CA ASP A 15 7.65 5.97 4.78
C ASP A 15 6.31 6.73 4.91
N PHE A 16 6.39 8.04 5.11
CA PHE A 16 5.21 8.92 5.10
C PHE A 16 4.71 9.25 3.68
N ARG A 17 5.56 9.13 2.65
CA ARG A 17 5.18 9.43 1.25
C ARG A 17 4.60 8.20 0.54
N THR A 18 5.00 7.00 0.95
CA THR A 18 4.48 5.71 0.47
C THR A 18 3.07 5.41 0.99
N TRP A 19 2.74 5.84 2.21
CA TRP A 19 1.43 5.58 2.80
C TRP A 19 0.26 6.18 1.99
N GLY A 20 0.37 7.46 1.61
CA GLY A 20 -0.69 8.13 0.84
C GLY A 20 -0.93 7.48 -0.52
N GLY A 21 0.13 7.11 -1.25
CA GLY A 21 0.02 6.39 -2.52
C GLY A 21 -0.59 4.99 -2.37
N THR A 22 -0.22 4.29 -1.30
CA THR A 22 -0.77 2.97 -0.98
C THR A 22 -2.25 3.04 -0.62
N VAL A 23 -2.67 4.07 0.13
CA VAL A 23 -4.08 4.31 0.45
C VAL A 23 -4.89 4.62 -0.79
N VAL A 24 -4.42 5.52 -1.66
CA VAL A 24 -5.10 5.82 -2.94
C VAL A 24 -5.23 4.58 -3.80
N ALA A 25 -4.17 3.78 -3.93
CA ALA A 25 -4.23 2.53 -4.68
C ALA A 25 -5.26 1.56 -4.10
N ALA A 26 -5.28 1.39 -2.77
CA ALA A 26 -6.25 0.54 -2.09
C ALA A 26 -7.69 1.03 -2.26
N GLU A 27 -7.93 2.35 -2.23
CA GLU A 27 -9.24 2.96 -2.49
C GLU A 27 -9.73 2.66 -3.90
N VAL A 28 -8.86 2.79 -4.90
CA VAL A 28 -9.19 2.48 -6.30
C VAL A 28 -9.54 0.99 -6.44
N LEU A 29 -8.71 0.10 -5.90
CA LEU A 29 -8.93 -1.34 -5.96
C LEU A 29 -10.23 -1.75 -5.25
N ALA A 30 -10.54 -1.15 -4.11
CA ALA A 30 -11.78 -1.37 -3.42
C ALA A 30 -13.00 -0.81 -4.18
N GLY A 31 -12.83 0.29 -4.90
CA GLY A 31 -13.88 0.91 -5.72
C GLY A 31 -14.22 0.11 -6.97
N VAL A 32 -13.21 -0.46 -7.65
CA VAL A 32 -13.44 -1.33 -8.82
C VAL A 32 -13.90 -2.73 -8.43
N GLY A 33 -13.61 -3.15 -7.20
CA GLY A 33 -14.06 -4.42 -6.63
C GLY A 33 -13.25 -5.65 -7.10
N PRO A 34 -13.63 -6.86 -6.65
CA PRO A 34 -12.94 -8.09 -7.00
C PRO A 34 -13.02 -8.40 -8.50
N ALA A 35 -11.90 -8.85 -9.07
CA ALA A 35 -11.82 -9.26 -10.47
C ALA A 35 -12.00 -10.77 -10.62
N GLY A 36 -12.65 -11.20 -11.71
CA GLY A 36 -12.95 -12.61 -11.99
C GLY A 36 -11.81 -13.37 -12.69
N THR A 37 -10.82 -12.65 -13.22
CA THR A 37 -9.68 -13.25 -13.95
C THR A 37 -8.35 -12.59 -13.59
N LYS A 38 -7.25 -13.34 -13.72
CA LYS A 38 -5.89 -12.79 -13.51
C LYS A 38 -5.58 -11.58 -14.39
N LYS A 39 -6.06 -11.58 -15.64
CA LYS A 39 -5.86 -10.47 -16.58
C LYS A 39 -6.53 -9.19 -16.08
N GLU A 40 -7.75 -9.32 -15.57
CA GLU A 40 -8.52 -8.22 -15.00
C GLU A 40 -7.91 -7.75 -13.67
N GLN A 41 -7.40 -8.67 -12.84
CA GLN A 41 -6.66 -8.33 -11.63
C GLN A 41 -5.45 -7.43 -11.94
N GLU A 42 -4.61 -7.81 -12.91
CA GLU A 42 -3.45 -7.00 -13.29
C GLU A 42 -3.85 -5.66 -13.92
N ALA A 43 -4.94 -5.61 -14.69
CA ALA A 43 -5.46 -4.35 -15.23
C ALA A 43 -5.90 -3.38 -14.12
N ASN A 44 -6.57 -3.90 -13.08
CA ASN A 44 -7.03 -3.11 -11.94
C ASN A 44 -5.85 -2.64 -11.07
N VAL A 45 -4.83 -3.48 -10.87
CA VAL A 45 -3.59 -3.06 -10.18
C VAL A 45 -2.87 -1.95 -10.94
N LEU A 46 -2.78 -2.04 -12.28
CA LEU A 46 -2.19 -0.98 -13.10
C LEU A 46 -2.96 0.33 -12.98
N LEU A 47 -4.30 0.27 -13.04
CA LEU A 47 -5.17 1.43 -12.84
C LEU A 47 -4.95 2.10 -11.47
N ALA A 48 -4.81 1.30 -10.42
CA ALA A 48 -4.57 1.78 -9.07
C ALA A 48 -3.21 2.48 -8.94
N VAL A 49 -2.15 1.89 -9.52
CA VAL A 49 -0.81 2.49 -9.58
C VAL A 49 -0.82 3.80 -10.37
N ASP A 50 -1.55 3.85 -11.48
CA ASP A 50 -1.68 5.07 -12.29
C ASP A 50 -2.37 6.20 -11.56
N THR A 51 -3.45 5.87 -10.86
CA THR A 51 -4.21 6.84 -10.10
C THR A 51 -3.39 7.37 -8.94
N ALA A 52 -2.65 6.50 -8.24
CA ALA A 52 -1.71 6.90 -7.20
C ALA A 52 -0.57 7.78 -7.76
N ALA A 53 -0.03 7.45 -8.94
CA ALA A 53 0.98 8.26 -9.61
C ALA A 53 0.46 9.68 -9.89
N HIS A 54 -0.74 9.76 -10.45
CA HIS A 54 -1.38 11.02 -10.80
C HIS A 54 -1.69 11.87 -9.57
N ALA A 55 -2.25 11.27 -8.52
CA ALA A 55 -2.58 11.96 -7.27
C ALA A 55 -1.34 12.56 -6.57
N LEU A 56 -0.17 11.92 -6.73
CA LEU A 56 1.08 12.37 -6.13
C LEU A 56 1.92 13.27 -7.06
N GLY A 57 1.47 13.53 -8.29
CA GLY A 57 2.22 14.33 -9.27
C GLY A 57 3.50 13.66 -9.79
N ASN A 58 3.60 12.33 -9.71
CA ASN A 58 4.77 11.54 -10.11
C ASN A 58 4.51 10.72 -11.38
N THR A 59 5.56 10.24 -12.04
CA THR A 59 5.43 9.33 -13.20
C THR A 59 5.04 7.92 -12.75
N ARG A 60 4.40 7.14 -13.64
CA ARG A 60 4.03 5.72 -13.39
C ARG A 60 5.22 4.88 -12.90
N ALA A 61 6.40 5.08 -13.50
CA ALA A 61 7.60 4.34 -13.14
C ALA A 61 8.00 4.60 -11.67
N VAL A 62 7.95 5.87 -11.26
CA VAL A 62 8.24 6.31 -9.89
C VAL A 62 7.17 5.82 -8.92
N ALA A 63 5.89 5.88 -9.28
CA ALA A 63 4.78 5.36 -8.48
C ALA A 63 4.86 3.85 -8.21
N ARG A 64 5.22 3.08 -9.25
CA ARG A 64 5.31 1.61 -9.20
C ARG A 64 6.48 1.11 -8.36
N SER A 65 7.61 1.83 -8.35
CA SER A 65 8.80 1.46 -7.57
C SER A 65 8.78 1.98 -6.14
N CYS A 66 8.06 3.08 -5.87
CA CYS A 66 8.25 3.83 -4.63
C CYS A 66 6.98 4.17 -3.84
N TYR A 67 5.76 3.77 -4.24
CA TYR A 67 4.55 4.31 -3.58
C TYR A 67 3.40 3.33 -3.32
N VAL A 68 3.37 2.12 -3.89
CA VAL A 68 2.34 1.12 -3.58
C VAL A 68 2.97 -0.08 -2.89
N HIS A 69 2.56 -0.34 -1.65
CA HIS A 69 3.03 -1.51 -0.91
C HIS A 69 2.62 -2.82 -1.62
N PRO A 70 3.55 -3.75 -1.87
CA PRO A 70 3.25 -4.99 -2.63
C PRO A 70 2.15 -5.82 -1.97
N GLY A 71 2.10 -5.83 -0.63
CA GLY A 71 1.04 -6.50 0.13
C GLY A 71 -0.38 -6.05 -0.21
N VAL A 72 -0.60 -4.81 -0.69
CA VAL A 72 -1.93 -4.37 -1.15
C VAL A 72 -2.31 -5.01 -2.48
N ALA A 73 -1.37 -5.08 -3.43
CA ALA A 73 -1.61 -5.74 -4.71
C ALA A 73 -1.80 -7.25 -4.53
N ASP A 74 -1.03 -7.86 -3.63
CA ASP A 74 -1.14 -9.29 -3.32
C ASP A 74 -2.45 -9.62 -2.60
N ALA A 75 -2.85 -8.81 -1.62
CA ALA A 75 -4.15 -8.96 -0.96
C ALA A 75 -5.32 -8.75 -1.92
N TYR A 76 -5.18 -7.87 -2.92
CA TYR A 76 -6.20 -7.72 -3.96
C TYR A 76 -6.32 -8.98 -4.83
N ARG A 77 -5.18 -9.55 -5.26
CA ARG A 77 -5.15 -10.81 -6.04
C ARG A 77 -5.72 -11.99 -5.25
N ALA A 78 -5.51 -12.00 -3.93
CA ALA A 78 -6.04 -13.01 -3.01
C ALA A 78 -7.51 -12.78 -2.60
N GLY A 79 -8.10 -11.63 -2.94
CA GLY A 79 -9.45 -11.24 -2.51
C GLY A 79 -9.54 -10.75 -1.05
N GLU A 80 -8.43 -10.73 -0.34
CA GLU A 80 -8.32 -10.33 1.07
C GLU A 80 -8.47 -8.82 1.27
N LEU A 81 -8.08 -8.02 0.27
CA LEU A 81 -8.19 -6.56 0.33
C LEU A 81 -9.66 -6.12 0.48
N ASP A 82 -10.55 -6.73 -0.30
CA ASP A 82 -11.99 -6.44 -0.28
C ASP A 82 -12.62 -6.82 1.08
N GLU A 83 -12.19 -7.94 1.65
CA GLU A 83 -12.62 -8.34 2.98
C GLU A 83 -12.13 -7.37 4.07
N ALA A 84 -10.84 -7.02 4.04
CA ALA A 84 -10.25 -6.03 4.95
C ALA A 84 -10.97 -4.68 4.81
N TRP A 85 -11.32 -4.27 3.59
CA TRP A 85 -12.03 -3.02 3.32
C TRP A 85 -13.42 -3.00 3.94
N ARG A 86 -14.20 -4.07 3.79
CA ARG A 86 -15.54 -4.18 4.42
C ARG A 86 -15.47 -4.18 5.94
N ARG A 87 -14.49 -4.88 6.51
CA ARG A 87 -14.30 -5.00 7.96
C ARG A 87 -13.75 -3.72 8.59
N ALA A 88 -13.03 -2.90 7.83
CA ALA A 88 -12.42 -1.70 8.35
C ALA A 88 -13.43 -0.73 8.98
N ARG A 89 -13.00 -0.16 10.10
CA ARG A 89 -13.66 0.92 10.84
C ARG A 89 -12.62 1.99 11.11
N GLY A 90 -13.04 3.25 11.14
CA GLY A 90 -12.15 4.34 11.53
C GLY A 90 -11.57 4.08 12.93
N ARG A 91 -10.28 4.33 13.10
CA ARG A 91 -9.59 4.27 14.40
C ARG A 91 -9.27 5.70 14.86
N PRO A 92 -9.00 5.96 16.16
CA PRO A 92 -8.76 7.31 16.68
C PRO A 92 -7.63 8.11 15.99
N ARG A 93 -6.77 7.46 15.19
CA ARG A 93 -5.66 8.07 14.44
C ARG A 93 -5.63 7.70 12.96
N PHE A 94 -6.59 6.90 12.48
CA PHE A 94 -6.61 6.42 11.09
C PHE A 94 -8.03 6.49 10.55
N SER A 95 -8.19 7.08 9.37
CA SER A 95 -9.41 7.00 8.60
C SER A 95 -9.76 5.54 8.27
N ARG A 96 -10.99 5.28 7.82
CA ARG A 96 -11.42 3.93 7.46
C ARG A 96 -10.54 3.30 6.35
N PRO A 97 -10.22 4.00 5.24
CA PRO A 97 -9.27 3.51 4.23
C PRO A 97 -7.91 3.13 4.81
N GLU A 98 -7.35 4.01 5.64
CA GLU A 98 -6.06 3.80 6.30
C GLU A 98 -6.07 2.58 7.22
N ALA A 99 -7.16 2.36 7.97
CA ALA A 99 -7.32 1.19 8.82
C ALA A 99 -7.44 -0.12 8.01
N ALA A 100 -8.02 -0.08 6.82
CA ALA A 100 -8.08 -1.23 5.91
C ALA A 100 -6.68 -1.59 5.39
N VAL A 101 -5.94 -0.59 4.91
CA VAL A 101 -4.55 -0.76 4.43
C VAL A 101 -3.66 -1.28 5.55
N LEU A 102 -3.77 -0.72 6.75
CA LEU A 102 -2.98 -1.15 7.90
C LEU A 102 -3.17 -2.65 8.17
N SER A 103 -4.42 -3.14 8.13
CA SER A 103 -4.73 -4.54 8.36
C SER A 103 -4.08 -5.48 7.32
N VAL A 104 -4.00 -5.03 6.07
CA VAL A 104 -3.38 -5.78 4.97
C VAL A 104 -1.86 -5.79 5.10
N VAL A 105 -1.26 -4.65 5.41
CA VAL A 105 0.20 -4.51 5.56
C VAL A 105 0.69 -5.30 6.79
N GLU A 106 0.02 -5.17 7.94
CA GLU A 106 0.35 -5.94 9.15
C GLU A 106 0.25 -7.46 8.95
N SER A 107 -0.65 -7.91 8.08
CA SER A 107 -0.81 -9.33 7.73
C SER A 107 0.30 -9.81 6.79
N SER A 108 0.76 -8.94 5.88
CA SER A 108 1.86 -9.22 4.95
C SER A 108 3.20 -9.30 5.68
N ASP A 109 3.48 -8.37 6.60
CA ASP A 109 4.74 -8.32 7.35
C ASP A 109 4.87 -9.50 8.33
N ARG A 110 3.76 -9.98 8.88
CA ARG A 110 3.72 -11.18 9.73
C ARG A 110 4.08 -12.46 8.97
N SER A 111 3.98 -12.44 7.63
CA SER A 111 4.35 -13.55 6.75
C SER A 111 5.82 -13.54 6.33
N LEU A 112 6.60 -12.51 6.66
CA LEU A 112 8.04 -12.46 6.34
C LEU A 112 8.85 -13.15 7.45
N PRO A 113 9.80 -14.04 7.12
CA PRO A 113 10.74 -14.56 8.11
C PRO A 113 11.58 -13.40 8.65
N ALA A 114 11.76 -13.36 9.98
CA ALA A 114 12.59 -12.36 10.63
C ALA A 114 14.04 -12.45 10.11
N GLY A 115 14.41 -11.54 9.21
CA GLY A 115 15.77 -11.39 8.70
C GLY A 115 15.82 -11.06 7.21
N GLY A 116 16.08 -9.79 6.90
CA GLY A 116 16.38 -9.36 5.54
C GLY A 116 16.22 -7.86 5.34
N ASP A 117 17.13 -7.07 5.93
CA ASP A 117 17.36 -5.69 5.54
C ASP A 117 17.87 -5.66 4.09
N GLY A 118 16.95 -5.68 3.14
CA GLY A 118 17.21 -5.65 1.71
C GLY A 118 16.72 -4.34 1.13
N ASP A 119 17.60 -3.34 1.13
CA ASP A 119 17.41 -2.03 0.52
C ASP A 119 17.10 -2.17 -0.98
N ALA A 120 15.81 -2.13 -1.34
CA ALA A 120 15.35 -2.25 -2.72
C ALA A 120 15.27 -0.88 -3.44
N CYS A 121 15.91 0.17 -2.91
CA CYS A 121 15.72 1.52 -3.41
C CYS A 121 17.02 2.28 -3.69
N GLU A 122 18.15 1.57 -3.80
CA GLU A 122 19.41 2.14 -4.26
C GLU A 122 19.69 1.70 -5.70
N ALA A 123 18.96 2.28 -6.67
CA ALA A 123 19.33 2.26 -8.09
C ALA A 123 18.45 3.22 -8.92
N VAL A 124 18.56 4.53 -8.71
CA VAL A 124 18.43 5.54 -9.78
C VAL A 124 19.38 6.69 -9.51
#